data_AF-A0A9D2P2B9-F1
#
_entry.id   AF-A0A9D2P2B9-F1
#
_cell.length_a   1.000
_cell.length_b   1.000
_cell.length_c   1.000
_cell.angle_alpha   90.00
_cell.angle_beta   90.00
_cell.angle_gamma   90.00
#
_symmetry.space_group_name_H-M   'P 1'
#
loop_
_entity.id
_entity.type
_entity.pdbx_description
1 polymer ?
#
loop_
_entity_poly.entity_id
_entity_poly.type
_entity_poly.pdbx_seq_one_letter_code
_entity_poly.pdbx_strand_id
1 'polypeptide(L)'
;MVKGSTVIEMAYIIPLFLGLFVLIMHAVFYYHDKAVLNGAAGETAILGAQAARRADTEYDLESFFEERTNGKLIYMTDTDLSISETEDKITVSVSARRSLMSMEISQSALIVKPEKNIRRMR
;
A
#
# COMPACT_ATOMS: atom_id res chain seq x y z
N MET A 1 -11.55 -29.92 -49.23
CA MET A 1 -11.48 -28.49 -48.90
C MET A 1 -11.20 -28.35 -47.41
N VAL A 2 -9.96 -28.64 -47.00
CA VAL A 2 -9.51 -28.56 -45.60
C VAL A 2 -8.06 -28.12 -45.69
N LYS A 3 -7.72 -27.01 -45.02
CA LYS A 3 -6.36 -26.42 -44.78
C LYS A 3 -6.29 -24.91 -45.04
N GLY A 4 -7.26 -24.17 -44.50
CA GLY A 4 -7.13 -22.73 -44.22
C GLY A 4 -7.41 -22.37 -42.75
N SER A 5 -8.11 -23.26 -42.01
CA SER A 5 -8.61 -23.01 -40.65
C SER A 5 -7.51 -22.88 -39.59
N THR A 6 -6.48 -23.73 -39.64
CA THR A 6 -5.49 -23.84 -38.56
C THR A 6 -4.61 -22.59 -38.42
N VAL A 7 -4.31 -21.88 -39.51
CA VAL A 7 -3.51 -20.65 -39.46
C VAL A 7 -4.31 -19.50 -38.83
N ILE A 8 -5.62 -19.44 -39.11
CA ILE A 8 -6.52 -18.42 -38.58
C ILE A 8 -6.79 -18.67 -37.09
N GLU A 9 -6.99 -19.93 -36.70
CA GLU A 9 -7.13 -20.33 -35.28
C GLU A 9 -5.87 -20.00 -34.45
N MET A 10 -4.68 -20.27 -34.98
CA MET A 10 -3.41 -19.96 -34.32
C MET A 10 -3.13 -18.45 -34.29
N ALA A 11 -3.66 -17.67 -35.22
CA ALA A 11 -3.53 -16.22 -35.23
C ALA A 11 -4.25 -15.54 -34.06
N TYR A 12 -5.26 -16.17 -33.45
CA TYR A 12 -5.91 -15.67 -32.24
C TYR A 12 -5.17 -16.03 -30.95
N ILE A 13 -4.32 -17.05 -30.97
CA ILE A 13 -3.59 -17.50 -29.77
C ILE A 13 -2.55 -16.46 -29.35
N ILE A 14 -1.83 -15.86 -30.30
CA ILE A 14 -0.83 -14.83 -30.02
C ILE A 14 -1.43 -13.57 -29.36
N PRO A 15 -2.47 -12.91 -29.91
CA PRO A 15 -3.08 -11.74 -29.26
C PRO A 15 -3.75 -12.11 -27.93
N LEU A 16 -4.30 -13.32 -27.79
CA LEU A 16 -4.84 -13.79 -26.51
C LEU A 16 -3.75 -14.01 -25.46
N PHE A 17 -2.63 -14.61 -25.85
CA PHE A 17 -1.47 -14.81 -24.98
C PHE A 17 -0.84 -13.48 -24.58
N LEU A 18 -0.66 -12.55 -25.53
CA LEU A 18 -0.18 -11.20 -25.25
C LEU A 18 -1.14 -10.43 -24.34
N GLY A 19 -2.45 -10.53 -24.57
CA GLY A 19 -3.47 -9.94 -23.70
C GLY A 19 -3.39 -10.50 -22.28
N LEU A 20 -3.29 -11.82 -22.14
CA LEU A 20 -3.12 -12.48 -20.84
C LEU A 20 -1.82 -12.03 -20.15
N PHE A 21 -0.72 -11.95 -20.89
CA PHE A 21 0.56 -11.48 -20.37
C PHE A 21 0.45 -10.04 -19.83
N VAL A 22 -0.15 -9.14 -20.60
CA VAL A 22 -0.38 -7.75 -20.16
C VAL A 22 -1.25 -7.71 -18.90
N LEU A 23 -2.33 -8.50 -18.83
CA LEU A 23 -3.18 -8.57 -17.64
C LEU A 23 -2.41 -9.08 -16.40
N ILE A 24 -1.57 -10.11 -16.56
CA ILE A 24 -0.72 -10.62 -15.49
C ILE A 24 0.26 -9.54 -15.03
N MET A 25 0.91 -8.83 -15.95
CA MET A 25 1.83 -7.74 -15.60
C MET A 25 1.12 -6.64 -14.79
N HIS A 26 -0.09 -6.25 -15.18
CA HIS A 26 -0.89 -5.28 -14.43
C HIS A 26 -1.23 -5.78 -13.02
N ALA A 27 -1.62 -7.05 -12.89
CA ALA A 27 -1.91 -7.65 -11.59
C ALA A 27 -0.65 -7.67 -10.70
N VAL A 28 0.49 -8.10 -11.22
CA VAL A 28 1.76 -8.13 -10.47
C VAL A 28 2.15 -6.74 -10.00
N PHE A 29 2.11 -5.73 -10.87
CA PHE A 29 2.46 -4.37 -10.47
C PHE A 29 1.47 -3.78 -9.47
N TYR A 30 0.18 -4.08 -9.60
CA TYR A 30 -0.83 -3.69 -8.62
C TYR A 30 -0.54 -4.27 -7.24
N TYR A 31 -0.24 -5.57 -7.15
CA TYR A 31 0.05 -6.22 -5.87
C TYR A 31 1.40 -5.82 -5.30
N HIS A 32 2.40 -5.55 -6.15
CA HIS A 32 3.69 -5.01 -5.74
C HIS A 32 3.50 -3.67 -5.03
N ASP A 33 2.82 -2.72 -5.67
CA ASP A 33 2.57 -1.39 -5.09
C ASP A 33 1.71 -1.47 -3.83
N LYS A 34 0.71 -2.36 -3.82
CA LYS A 34 -0.06 -2.65 -2.60
C LYS A 34 0.83 -3.06 -1.44
N ALA A 35 1.80 -3.95 -1.67
CA ALA A 35 2.70 -4.41 -0.63
C ALA A 35 3.63 -3.29 -0.13
N VAL A 36 4.16 -2.47 -1.05
CA VAL A 36 5.01 -1.31 -0.72
C VAL A 36 4.25 -0.31 0.15
N LEU A 37 3.06 0.11 -0.28
CA LEU A 37 2.22 1.06 0.45
C LEU A 37 1.79 0.52 1.82
N ASN A 38 1.46 -0.77 1.89
CA ASN A 38 1.07 -1.41 3.15
C ASN A 38 2.22 -1.47 4.16
N GLY A 39 3.44 -1.76 3.69
CA GLY A 39 4.65 -1.72 4.51
C GLY A 39 4.94 -0.31 5.00
N ALA A 40 4.91 0.69 4.11
CA ALA A 40 5.12 2.08 4.46
C ALA A 40 4.08 2.59 5.48
N ALA A 41 2.79 2.34 5.25
CA ALA A 41 1.72 2.75 6.16
C ALA A 41 1.86 2.09 7.55
N GLY A 42 2.25 0.82 7.60
CA GLY A 42 2.51 0.11 8.86
C GLY A 42 3.69 0.69 9.63
N GLU A 43 4.81 0.96 8.95
CA GLU A 43 5.98 1.60 9.55
C GLU A 43 5.66 3.01 10.07
N THR A 44 4.95 3.83 9.28
CA THR A 44 4.51 5.16 9.68
C THR A 44 3.58 5.11 10.89
N ALA A 45 2.65 4.16 10.94
CA ALA A 45 1.74 4.00 12.08
C ALA A 45 2.52 3.67 13.37
N ILE A 46 3.49 2.76 13.29
CA ILE A 46 4.33 2.38 14.43
C ILE A 46 5.18 3.56 14.90
N LEU A 47 5.82 4.29 13.97
CA LEU A 47 6.61 5.46 14.30
C LEU A 47 5.77 6.55 14.94
N GLY A 48 4.59 6.84 14.40
CA GLY A 48 3.65 7.76 15.02
C GLY A 48 3.29 7.31 16.44
N ALA A 49 2.95 6.04 16.63
CA ALA A 49 2.61 5.52 17.96
C ALA A 49 3.79 5.55 18.95
N GLN A 50 5.03 5.59 18.47
CA GLN A 50 6.23 5.81 19.29
C GLN A 50 6.47 7.29 19.57
N ALA A 51 6.28 8.17 18.58
CA ALA A 51 6.40 9.62 18.72
C ALA A 51 5.40 10.15 19.76
N ALA A 52 4.15 9.72 19.70
CA ALA A 52 3.11 10.05 20.68
C ALA A 52 3.45 9.60 22.12
N ARG A 53 4.34 8.61 22.30
CA ARG A 53 4.85 8.22 23.63
C ARG A 53 6.01 9.10 24.09
N ARG A 54 6.83 9.58 23.16
CA ARG A 54 8.07 10.30 23.49
C ARG A 54 7.85 11.78 23.76
N ALA A 55 6.71 12.36 23.38
CA ALA A 55 6.23 13.73 23.70
C ALA A 55 7.19 14.92 23.38
N ASP A 56 8.43 14.64 23.00
CA ASP A 56 9.54 15.59 22.88
C ASP A 56 10.11 15.63 21.45
N THR A 57 9.41 15.03 20.48
CA THR A 57 9.85 15.01 19.09
C THR A 57 8.65 15.10 18.16
N GLU A 58 8.56 16.23 17.46
CA GLU A 58 7.64 16.42 16.34
C GLU A 58 8.18 15.59 15.17
N TYR A 59 7.56 14.44 14.90
CA TYR A 59 7.91 13.59 13.77
C TYR A 59 7.02 13.92 12.59
N ASP A 60 7.62 14.29 11.47
CA ASP A 60 6.91 14.43 10.21
C ASP A 60 6.66 13.04 9.60
N LEU A 61 5.49 12.50 9.94
CA LEU A 61 5.02 11.18 9.49
C LEU A 61 4.69 11.16 7.99
N GLU A 62 4.37 12.32 7.40
CA GLU A 62 4.07 12.45 5.99
C GLU A 62 5.35 12.37 5.16
N SER A 63 6.36 13.18 5.51
CA SER A 63 7.69 13.10 4.87
C SER A 63 8.32 11.71 5.01
N PHE A 64 8.15 11.06 6.17
CA PHE A 64 8.63 9.68 6.35
C PHE A 64 7.94 8.69 5.41
N PHE A 65 6.61 8.81 5.26
CA PHE A 65 5.85 7.96 4.36
C PHE A 65 6.24 8.20 2.89
N GLU A 66 6.40 9.46 2.50
CA GLU A 66 6.87 9.84 1.15
C GLU A 66 8.26 9.26 0.88
N GLU A 67 9.24 9.43 1.77
CA GLU A 67 10.57 8.85 1.60
C GLU A 67 10.52 7.32 1.45
N ARG A 68 9.63 6.67 2.19
CA ARG A 68 9.51 5.21 2.16
C ARG A 68 8.91 4.69 0.86
N THR A 69 8.04 5.47 0.22
CA THR A 69 7.32 5.11 -1.02
C THR A 69 7.99 5.67 -2.28
N ASN A 70 8.80 6.72 -2.17
CA ASN A 70 9.48 7.38 -3.27
C ASN A 70 10.34 6.39 -4.08
N GLY A 71 10.09 6.34 -5.39
CA GLY A 71 10.81 5.48 -6.34
C GLY A 71 10.51 3.98 -6.23
N LYS A 72 9.59 3.54 -5.34
CA LYS A 72 9.24 2.12 -5.17
C LYS A 72 7.90 1.73 -5.80
N LEU A 73 7.05 2.70 -6.12
CA LEU A 73 5.79 2.46 -6.81
C LEU A 73 6.02 2.33 -8.32
N ILE A 74 5.52 1.26 -8.92
CA ILE A 74 5.69 0.93 -10.34
C ILE A 74 4.41 1.24 -11.12
N TYR A 75 3.26 1.07 -10.47
CA TYR A 75 1.95 1.21 -11.07
C TYR A 75 1.20 2.46 -10.62
N MET A 76 1.16 2.80 -9.34
CA MET A 76 0.38 3.92 -8.81
C MET A 76 1.15 5.24 -8.92
N THR A 77 0.45 6.31 -9.28
CA THR A 77 1.03 7.65 -9.45
C THR A 77 0.49 8.65 -8.44
N ASP A 78 -0.81 8.62 -8.15
CA ASP A 78 -1.42 9.54 -7.20
C ASP A 78 -1.62 8.81 -5.88
N THR A 79 -0.92 9.25 -4.83
CA THR A 79 -1.02 8.68 -3.48
C THR A 79 -1.39 9.80 -2.52
N ASP A 80 -2.57 9.69 -1.91
CA ASP A 80 -3.03 10.60 -0.86
C ASP A 80 -2.88 9.92 0.50
N LEU A 81 -2.23 10.61 1.43
CA LEU A 81 -2.02 10.16 2.80
C LEU A 81 -3.01 10.87 3.75
N SER A 82 -3.61 10.12 4.65
CA SER A 82 -4.47 10.62 5.72
C SER A 82 -4.07 9.98 7.04
N ILE A 83 -3.55 10.79 7.96
CA ILE A 83 -3.13 10.34 9.28
C ILE A 83 -4.16 10.80 10.30
N SER A 84 -4.69 9.86 11.07
CA SER A 84 -5.61 10.12 12.17
C SER A 84 -4.99 9.63 13.48
N GLU A 85 -4.70 10.57 14.36
CA GLU A 85 -4.21 10.30 15.71
C GLU A 85 -5.36 10.35 16.73
N THR A 86 -5.47 9.30 17.55
CA THR A 86 -6.38 9.21 18.69
C THR A 86 -5.55 8.92 19.95
N GLU A 87 -6.07 9.22 21.15
CA GLU A 87 -5.34 9.07 22.43
C GLU A 87 -4.67 7.70 22.68
N ASP A 88 -5.22 6.65 22.06
CA ASP A 88 -4.81 5.25 22.25
C ASP A 88 -4.27 4.58 20.97
N LYS A 89 -4.42 5.21 19.80
CA LYS A 89 -4.09 4.58 18.50
C LYS A 89 -3.78 5.61 17.44
N ILE A 90 -2.79 5.33 16.61
CA ILE A 90 -2.52 6.06 15.36
C ILE A 90 -3.02 5.22 14.19
N THR A 91 -3.78 5.83 13.29
CA THR A 91 -4.28 5.23 12.06
C THR A 91 -3.69 5.97 10.86
N VAL A 92 -3.06 5.25 9.96
CA VAL A 92 -2.50 5.76 8.71
C VAL A 92 -3.31 5.15 7.58
N SER A 93 -4.08 5.98 6.89
CA SER A 93 -4.84 5.61 5.70
C SER A 93 -4.17 6.20 4.47
N VAL A 94 -4.02 5.39 3.45
CA VAL A 94 -3.39 5.73 2.19
C VAL A 94 -4.35 5.36 1.08
N SER A 95 -4.71 6.33 0.25
CA SER A 95 -5.43 6.05 -0.99
C SER A 95 -4.49 6.24 -2.17
N ALA A 96 -4.44 5.25 -3.06
CA ALA A 96 -3.64 5.29 -4.26
C ALA A 96 -4.53 5.10 -5.49
N ARG A 97 -4.36 5.95 -6.50
CA ARG A 97 -5.18 5.94 -7.71
C ARG A 97 -4.31 6.04 -8.97
N ARG A 98 -4.77 5.34 -10.01
CA ARG A 98 -4.31 5.52 -11.39
C ARG A 98 -5.43 5.15 -12.36
N SER A 99 -5.84 6.11 -13.18
CA SER A 99 -6.88 5.94 -14.20
C SER A 99 -8.16 5.29 -13.61
N LEU A 100 -8.53 4.09 -14.06
CA LEU A 100 -9.72 3.35 -13.59
C LEU A 100 -9.48 2.53 -12.32
N MET A 101 -8.24 2.45 -11.82
CA MET A 101 -7.89 1.62 -10.66
C MET A 101 -7.62 2.51 -9.45
N SER A 102 -8.27 2.20 -8.33
CA SER A 102 -8.01 2.84 -7.04
C SER A 102 -7.97 1.81 -5.93
N MET A 103 -7.19 2.10 -4.90
CA MET A 103 -7.04 1.25 -3.73
C MET A 103 -6.90 2.11 -2.49
N GLU A 104 -7.43 1.62 -1.38
CA GLU A 104 -7.29 2.21 -0.06
C GLU A 104 -6.64 1.18 0.87
N ILE A 105 -5.66 1.63 1.65
CA ILE A 105 -4.93 0.83 2.63
C ILE A 105 -5.01 1.59 3.94
N SER A 106 -5.47 0.94 5.00
CA SER A 106 -5.48 1.52 6.34
C SER A 106 -4.71 0.62 7.29
N GLN A 107 -3.72 1.19 7.96
CA GLN A 107 -2.92 0.56 9.00
C GLN A 107 -3.11 1.29 10.31
N SER A 108 -3.10 0.58 11.44
CA SER A 108 -3.19 1.20 12.75
C SER A 108 -2.21 0.60 13.74
N ALA A 109 -1.67 1.44 14.62
CA ALA A 109 -0.79 1.03 15.71
C ALA A 109 -1.27 1.60 17.05
N LEU A 110 -1.25 0.77 18.10
CA LEU A 110 -1.68 1.16 19.45
C LEU A 110 -0.59 1.94 20.19
N ILE A 111 -0.99 3.02 20.86
CA ILE A 111 -0.15 3.81 21.76
C ILE A 111 -0.13 3.11 23.12
N VAL A 112 0.72 2.09 23.26
CA VAL A 112 0.86 1.35 24.51
C VAL A 112 1.55 2.22 25.58
N LYS A 113 0.84 2.50 26.68
CA LYS A 113 1.34 3.20 27.87
C LYS A 113 1.60 2.19 29.00
N PRO A 114 2.80 1.58 29.08
CA PRO A 114 3.08 0.48 30.02
C PRO A 114 2.89 0.91 31.50
N GLU A 115 3.20 2.16 31.84
CA GLU A 115 3.11 2.69 33.21
C GLU A 115 1.70 2.64 33.81
N LYS A 116 0.66 2.91 32.99
CA LYS A 116 -0.75 2.80 33.42
C LYS A 116 -1.20 1.35 33.59
N ASN A 117 -0.69 0.44 32.76
CA ASN A 117 -1.05 -0.99 32.83
C ASN A 117 -0.45 -1.66 34.08
N ILE A 118 0.80 -1.34 34.41
CA ILE A 118 1.48 -1.89 35.60
C ILE A 118 0.81 -1.40 36.90
N ARG A 119 0.35 -0.14 36.94
CA ARG A 119 -0.39 0.40 38.11
C ARG A 119 -1.75 -0.25 38.37
N ARG A 120 -2.38 -0.86 37.36
CA ARG A 120 -3.66 -1.59 37.47
C ARG A 120 -3.51 -3.03 37.96
N MET A 121 -2.29 -3.56 37.96
CA MET A 121 -1.96 -4.92 38.41
C MET A 121 -1.58 -4.98 39.90
N ARG A 122 -1.54 -3.84 40.59
CA ARG A 122 -1.34 -3.73 42.03
C ARG A 122 -2.65 -3.38 42.72
#